data_AF-A0A3D1XWA7-F1
#
_entry.id   AF-A0A3D1XWA7-F1
#
_cell.length_a   1.000
_cell.length_b   1.000
_cell.length_c   1.000
_cell.angle_alpha   90.00
_cell.angle_beta   90.00
_cell.angle_gamma   90.00
#
_symmetry.space_group_name_H-M   'P 1'
#
loop_
_entity.id
_entity.type
_entity.pdbx_description
1 polymer ?
#
loop_
_entity_poly.entity_id
_entity_poly.type
_entity_poly.pdbx_seq_one_letter_code
_entity_poly.pdbx_strand_id
1 'polypeptide(L)'
;VFCGTGGLIPANQCKKTVLSGDLIVAIGGRTGRDGIHGATFSSLSLDKDTKTSPVQIGHPIAEKKFTDTLLEARDKNLYRSLTDCGAGGFSSAVGELGKETGAIVYLEKAPLKYQGLLPWEIWVS
;
A
#
# COMPACT_ATOMS: atom_id res chain seq x y z
N VAL A 1 17.99 7.99 -6.97
CA VAL A 1 18.49 7.12 -5.89
C VAL A 1 18.06 5.70 -6.22
N PHE A 2 18.95 4.71 -6.17
CA PHE A 2 18.60 3.31 -6.38
C PHE A 2 18.70 2.56 -5.06
N CYS A 3 17.70 1.73 -4.76
CA CYS A 3 17.64 0.87 -3.59
C CYS A 3 17.13 -0.51 -4.02
N GLY A 4 17.67 -1.58 -3.45
CA GLY A 4 17.28 -2.96 -3.74
C GLY A 4 17.12 -3.77 -2.46
N THR A 5 16.29 -4.80 -2.51
CA THR A 5 16.05 -5.73 -1.39
C THR A 5 16.05 -7.18 -1.88
N GLY A 6 16.39 -8.11 -1.00
CA GLY A 6 16.39 -9.55 -1.27
C GLY A 6 15.89 -10.31 -0.05
N GLY A 7 15.21 -11.44 -0.28
CA GLY A 7 14.62 -12.25 0.77
C GLY A 7 14.36 -13.69 0.33
N LEU A 8 14.01 -14.55 1.29
CA LEU A 8 13.69 -15.96 1.07
C LEU A 8 12.20 -16.21 1.30
N ILE A 9 11.59 -17.05 0.46
CA ILE A 9 10.20 -17.47 0.57
C ILE A 9 10.08 -18.98 0.27
N PRO A 10 9.25 -19.73 1.02
CA PRO A 10 8.97 -21.12 0.68
C PRO A 10 8.38 -21.25 -0.74
N ALA A 11 8.85 -22.23 -1.51
CA ALA A 11 8.46 -22.39 -2.92
C ALA A 11 6.95 -22.57 -3.12
N ASN A 12 6.25 -23.16 -2.15
CA ASN A 12 4.80 -23.35 -2.18
C ASN A 12 4.00 -22.08 -1.82
N GLN A 13 4.65 -21.02 -1.34
CA GLN A 13 4.03 -19.74 -0.95
C GLN A 13 4.28 -18.62 -1.99
N CYS A 14 4.87 -18.95 -3.15
CA CYS A 14 5.17 -17.97 -4.20
C CYS A 14 3.97 -17.59 -5.09
N LYS A 15 2.90 -18.40 -5.09
CA LYS A 15 1.73 -18.17 -5.94
C LYS A 15 0.75 -17.25 -5.24
N LYS A 16 0.41 -16.13 -5.89
CA LYS A 16 -0.64 -15.22 -5.46
C LYS A 16 -1.97 -15.64 -6.09
N THR A 17 -3.04 -15.69 -5.30
CA THR A 17 -4.40 -15.94 -5.82
C THR A 17 -5.41 -15.16 -5.00
N VAL A 18 -6.29 -14.45 -5.69
CA VAL A 18 -7.42 -13.73 -5.09
C VAL A 18 -8.70 -14.42 -5.58
N LEU A 19 -9.61 -14.74 -4.67
CA LEU A 19 -10.92 -15.29 -5.02
C LEU A 19 -12.03 -14.32 -4.62
N SER A 20 -13.16 -14.43 -5.31
CA SER A 20 -14.36 -13.69 -4.91
C SER A 20 -14.76 -14.06 -3.48
N GLY A 21 -15.11 -13.05 -2.68
CA GLY A 21 -15.43 -13.19 -1.27
C GLY A 21 -14.24 -12.99 -0.31
N ASP A 22 -13.01 -12.84 -0.83
CA ASP A 22 -11.88 -12.45 0.01
C ASP A 22 -12.05 -11.06 0.61
N LEU A 23 -11.58 -10.91 1.84
CA LEU A 23 -11.46 -9.61 2.48
C LEU A 23 -10.16 -8.92 2.06
N ILE A 24 -10.27 -7.65 1.69
CA ILE A 24 -9.11 -6.77 1.52
C ILE A 24 -8.83 -6.12 2.86
N VAL A 25 -7.62 -6.33 3.38
CA VAL A 25 -7.20 -5.80 4.68
C VAL A 25 -6.00 -4.88 4.49
N ALA A 26 -6.18 -3.59 4.81
CA ALA A 26 -5.07 -2.66 4.93
C ALA A 26 -4.40 -2.82 6.29
N ILE A 27 -3.07 -2.98 6.30
CA ILE A 27 -2.26 -3.19 7.49
C ILE A 27 -1.01 -2.33 7.41
N GLY A 28 -0.64 -1.71 8.54
CA GLY A 28 0.53 -0.84 8.64
C GLY A 28 0.19 0.53 9.21
N GLY A 29 0.77 1.57 8.63
CA GLY A 29 0.57 2.96 9.03
C GLY A 29 -0.86 3.46 8.78
N ARG A 30 -1.17 4.62 9.38
CA ARG A 30 -2.42 5.33 9.13
C ARG A 30 -2.32 6.18 7.84
N THR A 31 -3.40 6.29 7.08
CA THR A 31 -3.53 7.07 5.84
C THR A 31 -3.60 8.58 6.14
N GLY A 32 -2.89 9.39 5.34
CA GLY A 32 -2.78 10.85 5.51
C GLY A 32 -2.95 11.60 4.19
N ARG A 33 -2.39 12.81 4.09
CA ARG A 33 -2.17 13.52 2.81
C ARG A 33 -0.75 13.35 2.29
N ASP A 34 0.08 12.60 3.00
CA ASP A 34 1.46 12.35 2.65
C ASP A 34 1.49 11.57 1.33
N GLY A 35 2.22 12.08 0.32
CA GLY A 35 2.35 11.36 -0.96
C GLY A 35 1.24 11.60 -1.98
N ILE A 36 0.18 12.38 -1.66
CA ILE A 36 -0.80 12.80 -2.67
C ILE A 36 -0.07 13.60 -3.77
N HIS A 37 -0.34 13.24 -5.03
CA HIS A 37 0.39 13.68 -6.22
C HIS A 37 1.82 13.14 -6.38
N GLY A 38 2.31 12.26 -5.50
CA GLY A 38 3.65 11.68 -5.60
C GLY A 38 3.89 10.90 -6.88
N ALA A 39 2.90 10.11 -7.34
CA ALA A 39 2.97 9.40 -8.62
C ALA A 39 3.10 10.36 -9.82
N THR A 40 2.26 11.40 -9.86
CA THR A 40 2.29 12.44 -10.91
C THR A 40 3.61 13.22 -10.87
N PHE A 41 4.07 13.58 -9.67
CA PHE A 41 5.31 14.30 -9.45
C PHE A 41 6.54 13.51 -9.89
N SER A 42 6.56 12.19 -9.65
CA SER A 42 7.64 11.31 -10.10
C SER A 42 7.74 11.20 -11.63
N SER A 43 6.67 11.54 -12.34
CA SER A 43 6.59 11.51 -13.81
C SER A 43 6.83 12.88 -14.45
N LEU A 44 6.97 13.96 -13.67
CA LEU A 44 7.22 15.32 -14.17
C LEU A 44 8.73 15.57 -14.31
N SER A 45 9.11 16.28 -15.37
CA SER A 45 10.46 16.85 -15.49
C SER A 45 10.67 17.89 -14.39
N LEU A 46 11.68 17.69 -13.55
CA LEU A 46 11.99 18.59 -12.43
C LEU A 46 12.64 19.88 -12.94
N ASP A 47 11.96 21.02 -12.77
CA ASP A 47 12.47 22.36 -13.03
C ASP A 47 12.78 23.10 -11.71
N LYS A 48 13.53 24.20 -11.79
CA LYS A 48 13.95 24.98 -10.60
C LYS A 48 12.79 25.54 -9.76
N ASP A 49 11.60 25.68 -10.35
CA ASP A 49 10.39 26.22 -9.70
C ASP A 49 9.43 25.15 -9.17
N THR A 50 9.79 23.87 -9.26
CA THR A 50 8.95 22.78 -8.77
C THR A 50 8.84 22.84 -7.24
N LYS A 51 7.65 23.18 -6.73
CA LYS A 51 7.33 23.23 -5.29
C LYS A 51 7.68 21.91 -4.60
N THR A 52 8.11 22.00 -3.34
CA THR A 52 8.57 20.93 -2.45
C THR A 52 7.87 19.59 -2.70
N SER A 53 8.68 18.57 -2.97
CA SER A 53 8.27 17.18 -3.17
C SER A 53 7.38 16.68 -2.02
N PRO A 54 6.32 15.89 -2.30
CA PRO A 54 5.61 15.17 -1.26
C PRO A 54 6.55 14.10 -0.66
N VAL A 55 7.26 14.46 0.41
CA VAL A 55 8.19 13.55 1.08
C VAL A 55 7.40 12.57 1.93
N GLN A 56 7.50 11.28 1.61
CA GLN A 56 7.01 10.22 2.48
C GLN A 56 7.98 10.04 3.66
N ILE A 57 7.43 10.09 4.88
CA ILE A 57 8.20 9.89 6.11
C ILE A 57 8.13 8.41 6.48
N GLY A 58 9.24 7.69 6.32
CA GLY A 58 9.35 6.28 6.69
C GLY A 58 9.26 6.05 8.20
N HIS A 59 8.74 4.87 8.59
CA HIS A 59 8.63 4.48 10.01
C HIS A 59 9.18 3.04 10.22
N PRO A 60 10.51 2.86 10.26
CA PRO A 60 11.17 1.55 10.14
C PRO A 60 10.80 0.56 11.26
N ILE A 61 10.51 1.06 12.46
CA ILE A 61 10.07 0.21 13.59
C ILE A 61 8.70 -0.41 13.32
N ALA A 62 7.79 0.33 12.68
CA ALA A 62 6.48 -0.22 12.32
C ALA A 62 6.60 -1.19 11.15
N GLU A 63 7.44 -0.88 10.16
CA GLU A 63 7.73 -1.77 9.04
C GLU A 63 8.29 -3.11 9.53
N LYS A 64 9.22 -3.11 10.49
CA LYS A 64 9.74 -4.37 11.06
C LYS A 64 8.65 -5.21 11.73
N LYS A 65 7.81 -4.59 12.56
CA LYS A 65 6.68 -5.27 13.22
C LYS A 65 5.70 -5.86 12.19
N PHE A 66 5.44 -5.09 11.14
CA PHE A 66 4.59 -5.51 10.04
C PHE A 66 5.19 -6.71 9.28
N THR A 67 6.48 -6.66 8.92
CA THR A 67 7.17 -7.75 8.26
C THR A 67 7.10 -9.04 9.09
N ASP A 68 7.34 -8.97 10.39
CA ASP A 68 7.26 -10.15 11.27
C ASP A 68 5.84 -10.72 11.32
N THR A 69 4.84 -9.85 11.41
CA THR A 69 3.43 -10.24 11.39
C THR A 69 3.06 -10.95 10.09
N LEU A 70 3.53 -10.46 8.94
CA LEU A 70 3.28 -11.10 7.64
C LEU A 70 3.90 -12.50 7.56
N LEU A 71 5.12 -12.69 8.09
CA LEU A 71 5.77 -14.00 8.09
C LEU A 71 4.97 -15.00 8.93
N GLU A 72 4.51 -14.61 10.12
CA GLU A 72 3.65 -15.47 10.94
C GLU A 72 2.29 -15.75 10.29
N ALA A 73 1.68 -14.73 9.67
CA ALA A 73 0.39 -14.87 9.00
C ALA A 73 0.47 -15.80 7.77
N ARG A 74 1.59 -15.75 7.03
CA ARG A 74 1.89 -16.67 5.92
C ARG A 74 1.96 -18.11 6.42
N ASP A 75 2.71 -18.33 7.49
CA ASP A 75 2.94 -19.69 8.02
C ASP A 75 1.64 -20.30 8.59
N LYS A 76 0.70 -19.45 9.00
CA LYS A 76 -0.67 -19.81 9.40
C LYS A 76 -1.68 -19.85 8.24
N ASN A 77 -1.24 -19.60 6.99
CA ASN A 77 -2.09 -19.51 5.79
C ASN A 77 -3.27 -18.52 5.92
N LEU A 78 -3.04 -17.37 6.55
CA LEU A 78 -4.09 -16.36 6.79
C LEU A 78 -4.32 -15.41 5.62
N TYR A 79 -3.47 -15.42 4.60
CA TYR A 79 -3.64 -14.66 3.37
C TYR A 79 -3.10 -15.44 2.17
N ARG A 80 -3.59 -15.10 0.96
CA ARG A 80 -3.24 -15.76 -0.31
C ARG A 80 -2.61 -14.83 -1.35
N SER A 81 -2.72 -13.53 -1.11
CA SER A 81 -2.13 -12.49 -1.94
C SER A 81 -1.75 -11.32 -1.05
N LEU A 82 -0.67 -10.62 -1.41
CA LEU A 82 -0.34 -9.32 -0.85
C LEU A 82 0.19 -8.42 -1.96
N THR A 83 -0.02 -7.12 -1.80
CA THR A 83 0.64 -6.06 -2.55
C THR A 83 0.89 -4.89 -1.60
N ASP A 84 1.89 -4.05 -1.91
CA ASP A 84 2.21 -2.88 -1.12
C ASP A 84 1.38 -1.66 -1.53
N CYS A 85 1.21 -0.71 -0.60
CA CYS A 85 0.62 0.59 -0.88
C CYS A 85 1.73 1.59 -1.17
N GLY A 86 2.13 1.66 -2.44
CA GLY A 86 3.12 2.61 -2.95
C GLY A 86 2.48 3.81 -3.65
N ALA A 87 3.02 4.16 -4.82
CA ALA A 87 2.47 5.24 -5.65
C ALA A 87 1.01 4.96 -6.05
N GLY A 88 0.12 5.94 -5.83
CA GLY A 88 -1.31 5.81 -6.10
C GLY A 88 -2.12 5.15 -4.97
N GLY A 89 -1.48 4.73 -3.88
CA GLY A 89 -2.17 4.35 -2.66
C GLY A 89 -3.09 3.14 -2.79
N PHE A 90 -4.22 3.22 -2.10
CA PHE A 90 -5.25 2.19 -2.17
C PHE A 90 -5.80 2.00 -3.57
N SER A 91 -5.88 3.05 -4.39
CA SER A 91 -6.38 2.92 -5.76
C SER A 91 -5.55 1.96 -6.60
N SER A 92 -4.22 2.03 -6.47
CA SER A 92 -3.30 1.13 -7.16
C SER A 92 -3.33 -0.26 -6.54
N ALA A 93 -3.16 -0.34 -5.22
CA ALA A 93 -3.06 -1.62 -4.50
C ALA A 93 -4.34 -2.47 -4.62
N VAL A 94 -5.51 -1.86 -4.42
CA VAL A 94 -6.80 -2.54 -4.56
C VAL A 94 -7.10 -2.86 -6.02
N GLY A 95 -6.75 -1.98 -6.95
CA GLY A 95 -6.88 -2.24 -8.38
C GLY A 95 -6.06 -3.45 -8.83
N GLU A 96 -4.84 -3.60 -8.32
CA GLU A 96 -3.98 -4.76 -8.60
C GLU A 96 -4.55 -6.05 -7.99
N LEU A 97 -4.97 -6.03 -6.72
CA LEU A 97 -5.55 -7.20 -6.07
C LEU A 97 -6.87 -7.64 -6.71
N GLY A 98 -7.72 -6.67 -7.05
CA GLY A 98 -9.05 -6.88 -7.60
C GLY A 98 -9.11 -6.97 -9.12
N LYS A 99 -7.97 -7.06 -9.82
CA LYS A 99 -7.92 -7.02 -11.29
C LYS A 99 -8.89 -8.00 -11.96
N GLU A 100 -8.98 -9.22 -11.45
CA GLU A 100 -9.80 -10.30 -12.02
C GLU A 100 -11.16 -10.47 -11.31
N THR A 101 -11.28 -10.03 -10.05
CA THR A 101 -12.45 -10.29 -9.20
C THR A 101 -13.31 -9.07 -8.92
N GLY A 102 -12.79 -7.86 -9.15
CA GLY A 102 -13.34 -6.62 -8.65
C GLY A 102 -13.15 -6.44 -7.14
N ALA A 103 -13.59 -5.30 -6.61
CA ALA A 103 -13.55 -5.00 -5.18
C ALA A 103 -14.68 -4.03 -4.78
N ILE A 104 -15.21 -4.20 -3.57
CA ILE A 104 -16.04 -3.19 -2.90
C ILE A 104 -15.20 -2.60 -1.77
N VAL A 105 -14.99 -1.29 -1.80
CA VAL A 105 -14.12 -0.59 -0.85
C VAL A 105 -14.92 0.35 0.03
N TYR A 106 -14.75 0.22 1.34
CA TYR A 106 -15.35 1.06 2.37
C TYR A 106 -14.28 2.01 2.92
N LEU A 107 -14.13 3.18 2.30
CA LEU A 107 -13.08 4.14 2.65
C LEU A 107 -13.22 4.70 4.06
N GLU A 108 -14.43 4.74 4.59
CA GLU A 108 -14.72 5.14 5.97
C GLU A 108 -14.12 4.20 7.03
N LYS A 109 -13.73 2.97 6.63
CA LYS A 109 -13.04 2.01 7.49
C LYS A 109 -11.52 2.12 7.42
N ALA A 110 -10.98 2.99 6.55
CA ALA A 110 -9.55 3.17 6.44
C ALA A 110 -8.97 3.76 7.74
N PRO A 111 -7.80 3.28 8.21
CA PRO A 111 -7.17 3.84 9.41
C PRO A 111 -6.59 5.22 9.11
N LEU A 112 -7.22 6.30 9.56
CA LEU A 112 -6.79 7.67 9.23
C LEU A 112 -5.86 8.29 10.28
N LYS A 113 -4.89 9.11 9.84
CA LYS A 113 -4.01 9.90 10.73
C LYS A 113 -4.79 11.00 11.45
N TYR A 114 -5.65 11.69 10.71
CA TYR A 114 -6.51 12.78 11.20
C TYR A 114 -7.85 12.76 10.49
N GLN A 115 -8.85 13.37 11.13
CA GLN A 115 -10.20 13.50 10.59
C GLN A 115 -10.24 14.50 9.42
N GLY A 116 -11.29 14.42 8.59
CA GLY A 116 -11.55 15.40 7.53
C GLY A 116 -10.77 15.19 6.24
N LEU A 117 -10.25 13.99 6.00
CA LEU A 117 -9.80 13.57 4.67
C LEU A 117 -11.02 13.34 3.77
N LEU A 118 -10.99 13.90 2.57
CA LEU A 118 -12.00 13.63 1.55
C LEU A 118 -11.82 12.19 1.03
N PRO A 119 -12.89 11.50 0.60
CA PRO A 119 -12.79 10.12 0.12
C PRO A 119 -11.72 9.93 -0.96
N TRP A 120 -11.59 10.88 -1.90
CA TRP A 120 -10.57 10.79 -2.95
C TRP A 120 -9.15 10.94 -2.38
N GLU A 121 -8.94 11.75 -1.33
CA GLU A 121 -7.64 11.88 -0.66
C GLU A 121 -7.25 10.55 0.00
N ILE A 122 -8.20 9.87 0.65
CA ILE A 122 -7.98 8.54 1.23
C ILE A 122 -7.64 7.52 0.15
N TRP A 123 -8.32 7.60 -1.00
CA TRP A 123 -8.18 6.63 -2.09
C TRP A 123 -6.82 6.70 -2.80
N VAL A 124 -6.24 7.90 -2.93
CA VAL A 124 -5.01 8.14 -3.71
C VAL A 124 -3.79 8.52 -2.87
N SER A 125 -3.93 8.60 -1.54
CA SER A 125 -2.84 8.88 -0.60
C SER A 125 -1.68 7.91 -0.74
#